data_AF-A0A2H1L3I8-F1
#
_entry.id   AF-A0A2H1L3I8-F1
#
_cell.length_a   1.000
_cell.length_b   1.000
_cell.length_c   1.000
_cell.angle_alpha   90.00
_cell.angle_beta   90.00
_cell.angle_gamma   90.00
#
_symmetry.space_group_name_H-M   'P 1'
#
loop_
_entity.id
_entity.type
_entity.pdbx_description
1 polymer ?
#
loop_
_entity_poly.entity_id
_entity_poly.type
_entity_poly.pdbx_seq_one_letter_code
_entity_poly.pdbx_strand_id
1 'polypeptide(L)'
;MAETQDAAHADDPPLPSRRELRRIAEEADARGEGPLPQEELLRRAVASRDAPAGASATGGSPEDGARQGAHAASAPVGADTAPAPVGADAAGGPVGAQSATGVAGPTTAGIPIGHGFVTPPSRSGAPAEETPQQTEPTDDGEPKDYGKAGRNLPAAIGVGVVLGGSVLASLIFYPPSFLIIVLVGVCLAMWELAEALSRSGAHVSRIPVIVASACMVLATYVGGREALWVAFTAGAGAVLLFALLERRTGNAVKDVCLSLFALTYVGLMASLIVYLLTLPDGNLLVICFLAVVVASDIGGYIAGVLFGKHPIAPSISPKKSWEGYAGSALLSTAVGVGMAIWTFGAPMWTGIALGVLVPAFATLGDFSESMIKRDLELKDMGSLLPGHGGVMDRLDSILPTAPIALVLFSFLPGFVD
;
A
#
# COMPACT_ATOMS: atom_id res chain seq x y z
N MET A 1 21.82 -46.59 3.33
CA MET A 1 22.77 -45.74 2.59
C MET A 1 22.02 -44.47 2.24
N ALA A 2 22.39 -43.37 2.87
CA ALA A 2 21.82 -42.05 2.64
C ALA A 2 22.84 -41.20 1.87
N GLU A 3 22.39 -40.04 1.39
CA GLU A 3 23.20 -38.89 0.94
C GLU A 3 24.23 -39.13 -0.18
N THR A 4 23.99 -38.54 -1.35
CA THR A 4 24.76 -37.39 -1.88
C THR A 4 24.47 -37.21 -3.38
N GLN A 5 23.46 -36.40 -3.72
CA GLN A 5 23.30 -35.94 -5.10
C GLN A 5 22.51 -34.62 -5.22
N ASP A 6 22.87 -33.62 -4.42
CA ASP A 6 22.33 -32.26 -4.59
C ASP A 6 23.31 -31.20 -4.01
N ALA A 7 24.42 -30.96 -4.73
CA ALA A 7 25.47 -30.00 -4.33
C ALA A 7 26.32 -29.56 -5.53
N ALA A 8 25.72 -28.91 -6.54
CA ALA A 8 26.47 -28.41 -7.71
C ALA A 8 25.87 -27.18 -8.43
N HIS A 9 25.01 -26.36 -7.79
CA HIS A 9 24.50 -25.10 -8.38
C HIS A 9 24.17 -24.03 -7.32
N ALA A 10 25.17 -23.65 -6.52
CA ALA A 10 25.08 -22.49 -5.63
C ALA A 10 26.48 -21.87 -5.43
N ASP A 11 26.78 -20.80 -6.18
CA ASP A 11 27.77 -19.75 -5.83
C ASP A 11 27.84 -18.63 -6.89
N ASP A 12 26.71 -18.29 -7.54
CA ASP A 12 26.60 -17.00 -8.24
C ASP A 12 26.24 -15.91 -7.21
N PRO A 13 27.03 -14.83 -7.07
CA PRO A 13 26.77 -13.81 -6.07
C PRO A 13 25.45 -13.07 -6.35
N PRO A 14 24.66 -12.73 -5.31
CA PRO A 14 23.34 -12.13 -5.50
C PRO A 14 23.43 -10.79 -6.23
N LEU A 15 22.66 -10.66 -7.32
CA LEU A 15 22.65 -9.48 -8.18
C LEU A 15 22.49 -8.17 -7.37
N PRO A 16 23.26 -7.11 -7.70
CA PRO A 16 23.20 -5.86 -6.97
C PRO A 16 21.85 -5.18 -7.12
N SER A 17 21.40 -4.56 -6.03
CA SER A 17 20.10 -3.90 -5.95
C SER A 17 20.04 -2.63 -6.79
N ARG A 18 18.83 -2.25 -7.22
CA ARG A 18 18.61 -0.97 -7.92
C ARG A 18 19.08 0.26 -7.12
N ARG A 19 19.15 0.17 -5.79
CA ARG A 19 19.66 1.24 -4.91
C ARG A 19 21.19 1.34 -4.96
N GLU A 20 21.90 0.22 -4.95
CA GLU A 20 23.37 0.19 -5.11
C GLU A 20 23.78 0.75 -6.49
N LEU A 21 23.14 0.26 -7.56
CA LEU A 21 23.45 0.72 -8.93
C LEU A 21 23.18 2.21 -9.12
N ARG A 22 22.08 2.73 -8.55
CA ARG A 22 21.77 4.16 -8.56
C ARG A 22 22.81 4.99 -7.81
N ARG A 23 23.24 4.54 -6.63
CA ARG A 23 24.28 5.21 -5.85
C ARG A 23 25.61 5.30 -6.61
N ILE A 24 26.02 4.22 -7.30
CA ILE A 24 27.25 4.21 -8.10
C ILE A 24 27.13 5.17 -9.30
N ALA A 25 25.96 5.26 -9.93
CA ALA A 25 25.72 6.24 -10.99
C ALA A 25 25.79 7.69 -10.48
N GLU A 26 25.20 7.98 -9.31
CA GLU A 26 25.26 9.30 -8.66
C GLU A 26 26.71 9.64 -8.22
N GLU A 27 27.49 8.68 -7.73
CA GLU A 27 28.91 8.85 -7.38
C GLU A 27 29.81 9.04 -8.62
N ALA A 28 29.46 8.48 -9.78
CA ALA A 28 30.18 8.67 -11.04
C ALA A 28 29.89 10.03 -11.69
N ASP A 29 28.63 10.47 -11.65
CA ASP A 29 28.21 11.80 -12.12
C ASP A 29 28.88 12.91 -11.27
N ALA A 30 28.95 12.72 -9.95
CA ALA A 30 29.67 13.61 -9.03
C ALA A 30 31.20 13.68 -9.29
N ARG A 31 31.78 12.69 -10.00
CA ARG A 31 33.19 12.68 -10.44
C ARG A 31 33.38 13.23 -11.86
N GLY A 32 32.29 13.58 -12.56
CA GLY A 32 32.33 14.01 -13.95
C GLY A 32 32.58 12.88 -14.96
N GLU A 33 32.37 11.61 -14.56
CA GLU A 33 32.56 10.45 -15.45
C GLU A 33 31.39 10.28 -16.47
N GLY A 34 30.26 10.95 -16.23
CA GLY A 34 29.06 10.87 -17.08
C GLY A 34 28.27 9.58 -16.88
N PRO A 35 27.24 9.34 -17.72
CA PRO A 35 26.35 8.19 -17.59
C PRO A 35 27.06 6.87 -17.94
N LEU A 36 27.34 6.05 -16.92
CA LEU A 36 28.00 4.75 -17.06
C LEU A 36 27.09 3.68 -17.72
N PRO A 37 27.64 2.81 -18.58
CA PRO A 37 26.92 1.63 -19.08
C PRO A 37 26.54 0.66 -17.96
N GLN A 38 25.44 -0.10 -18.16
CA GLN A 38 24.91 -1.03 -17.16
C GLN A 38 25.92 -2.11 -16.72
N GLU A 39 26.76 -2.61 -17.64
CA GLU A 39 27.82 -3.59 -17.32
C GLU A 39 28.88 -3.02 -16.37
N GLU A 40 29.23 -1.73 -16.52
CA GLU A 40 30.23 -1.06 -15.69
C GLU A 40 29.67 -0.76 -14.28
N LEU A 41 28.39 -0.39 -14.19
CA LEU A 41 27.69 -0.28 -12.91
C LEU A 41 27.64 -1.62 -12.16
N LEU A 42 27.39 -2.73 -12.86
CA LEU A 42 27.43 -4.08 -12.27
C LEU A 42 28.83 -4.46 -11.78
N ARG A 43 29.88 -4.21 -12.59
CA ARG A 43 31.28 -4.47 -12.20
C ARG A 43 31.70 -3.69 -10.96
N ARG A 44 31.39 -2.39 -10.92
CA ARG A 44 31.68 -1.54 -9.75
C ARG A 44 30.88 -1.96 -8.51
N ALA A 45 29.64 -2.41 -8.67
CA ALA A 45 28.84 -2.92 -7.55
C ALA A 45 29.45 -4.19 -6.93
N VAL A 46 29.90 -5.14 -7.76
CA VAL A 46 30.62 -6.33 -7.27
C VAL A 46 31.93 -5.93 -6.58
N ALA A 47 32.77 -5.12 -7.23
CA ALA A 47 34.04 -4.67 -6.65
C ALA A 47 33.89 -3.89 -5.33
N SER A 48 32.77 -3.20 -5.12
CA SER A 48 32.47 -2.49 -3.87
C SER A 48 32.16 -3.41 -2.67
N ARG A 49 31.83 -4.68 -2.93
CA ARG A 49 31.52 -5.69 -1.89
C ARG A 49 32.77 -6.44 -1.41
N ASP A 50 33.79 -6.55 -2.27
CA ASP A 50 35.06 -7.22 -1.97
C ASP A 50 36.12 -6.29 -1.32
N ALA A 51 35.81 -5.00 -1.17
CA ALA A 51 36.72 -4.02 -0.58
C ALA A 51 36.80 -4.16 0.96
N PRO A 52 37.98 -4.38 1.56
CA PRO A 52 38.11 -4.48 3.01
C PRO A 52 37.78 -3.14 3.70
N ALA A 53 36.96 -3.21 4.75
CA ALA A 53 36.50 -2.04 5.49
C ALA A 53 37.63 -1.39 6.33
N GLY A 54 38.43 -0.52 5.71
CA GLY A 54 39.56 0.12 6.40
C GLY A 54 40.43 1.07 5.57
N ALA A 55 39.84 2.10 4.96
CA ALA A 55 40.62 3.19 4.34
C ALA A 55 39.82 4.51 4.25
N SER A 56 39.62 5.19 5.38
CA SER A 56 39.21 6.61 5.37
C SER A 56 40.43 7.48 5.07
N ALA A 57 40.62 7.84 3.80
CA ALA A 57 41.73 8.70 3.37
C ALA A 57 41.52 10.14 3.86
N THR A 58 42.36 10.55 4.82
CA THR A 58 42.58 11.95 5.16
C THR A 58 43.32 12.67 4.03
N GLY A 59 42.86 13.86 3.66
CA GLY A 59 43.51 14.71 2.66
C GLY A 59 43.07 16.15 2.83
N GLY A 60 43.89 16.97 3.49
CA GLY A 60 43.56 18.34 3.82
C GLY A 60 44.33 19.36 2.98
N SER A 61 43.60 20.37 2.49
CA SER A 61 44.00 21.77 2.24
C SER A 61 45.17 22.07 1.27
N PRO A 62 45.18 23.27 0.66
CA PRO A 62 45.76 24.41 1.37
C PRO A 62 44.94 25.72 1.36
N GLU A 63 45.10 26.45 2.47
CA GLU A 63 45.18 27.92 2.60
C GLU A 63 44.06 28.82 2.04
N ASP A 64 43.36 29.53 2.94
CA ASP A 64 43.33 31.00 2.87
C ASP A 64 43.04 31.68 4.24
N GLY A 65 43.42 32.96 4.34
CA GLY A 65 43.77 33.64 5.60
C GLY A 65 42.66 34.13 6.57
N ALA A 66 43.05 34.04 7.86
CA ALA A 66 42.90 35.05 8.93
C ALA A 66 41.51 35.55 9.40
N ARG A 67 41.22 35.37 10.71
CA ARG A 67 41.17 36.46 11.75
C ARG A 67 40.72 36.02 13.16
N GLN A 68 41.60 36.29 14.15
CA GLN A 68 41.36 36.86 15.50
C GLN A 68 40.29 36.33 16.50
N GLY A 69 40.70 36.17 17.77
CA GLY A 69 39.84 36.16 18.99
C GLY A 69 39.78 34.79 19.72
N ALA A 70 40.66 34.41 20.66
CA ALA A 70 40.99 34.98 21.98
C ALA A 70 39.93 34.76 23.09
N HIS A 71 40.15 33.76 23.96
CA HIS A 71 39.81 33.59 25.40
C HIS A 71 39.87 32.08 25.73
N ALA A 72 40.89 31.49 26.39
CA ALA A 72 41.39 31.66 27.77
C ALA A 72 40.56 30.95 28.86
N ALA A 73 40.98 29.75 29.31
CA ALA A 73 40.88 29.27 30.71
C ALA A 73 41.59 27.90 30.95
N SER A 74 42.70 27.94 31.71
CA SER A 74 43.21 26.96 32.71
C SER A 74 42.93 25.44 32.64
N ALA A 75 44.04 24.67 32.67
CA ALA A 75 44.18 23.26 33.12
C ALA A 75 44.45 23.24 34.67
N PRO A 76 45.12 22.26 35.38
CA PRO A 76 45.80 21.01 34.93
C PRO A 76 45.81 19.77 35.90
N VAL A 77 46.63 18.75 35.52
CA VAL A 77 47.43 17.77 36.34
C VAL A 77 46.90 16.34 36.60
N GLY A 78 47.77 15.34 36.32
CA GLY A 78 47.82 13.99 36.92
C GLY A 78 47.81 12.84 35.89
N ALA A 79 48.90 12.38 35.25
CA ALA A 79 50.24 11.88 35.68
C ALA A 79 50.30 10.35 35.95
N ASP A 80 51.10 9.65 35.11
CA ASP A 80 51.81 8.35 35.24
C ASP A 80 51.06 7.09 35.79
N THR A 81 51.18 5.87 35.23
CA THR A 81 52.41 5.08 34.97
C THR A 81 52.10 3.80 34.14
N ALA A 82 53.13 3.23 33.51
CA ALA A 82 53.26 1.81 33.13
C ALA A 82 54.48 1.22 33.94
N PRO A 83 54.80 -0.11 34.03
CA PRO A 83 54.78 -1.10 32.91
C PRO A 83 54.61 -2.64 33.20
N ALA A 84 54.15 -3.37 32.17
CA ALA A 84 54.67 -4.69 31.69
C ALA A 84 54.74 -5.95 32.64
N PRO A 85 55.27 -7.14 32.24
CA PRO A 85 54.37 -8.26 31.86
C PRO A 85 54.72 -9.68 32.38
N VAL A 86 53.73 -10.59 32.30
CA VAL A 86 53.84 -12.08 32.34
C VAL A 86 52.71 -12.65 31.46
N GLY A 87 52.85 -13.75 30.69
CA GLY A 87 54.00 -14.65 30.50
C GLY A 87 53.82 -15.63 29.32
N ALA A 88 54.35 -16.85 29.46
CA ALA A 88 54.55 -17.88 28.43
C ALA A 88 53.66 -19.13 28.60
N ASP A 89 53.41 -19.87 27.50
CA ASP A 89 53.69 -21.32 27.44
C ASP A 89 53.68 -21.85 25.99
N ALA A 90 54.31 -23.02 25.76
CA ALA A 90 54.61 -23.54 24.42
C ALA A 90 54.52 -25.08 24.32
N ALA A 91 54.02 -25.58 23.17
CA ALA A 91 54.23 -26.90 22.54
C ALA A 91 53.21 -27.04 21.37
N GLY A 92 53.46 -27.72 20.25
CA GLY A 92 54.64 -28.37 19.68
C GLY A 92 54.29 -28.85 18.25
N GLY A 93 55.27 -29.03 17.34
CA GLY A 93 55.04 -29.59 15.98
C GLY A 93 55.25 -31.11 15.94
N PRO A 94 55.68 -31.72 14.80
CA PRO A 94 55.67 -31.24 13.40
C PRO A 94 55.27 -32.37 12.39
N VAL A 95 55.80 -32.32 11.14
CA VAL A 95 55.82 -33.37 10.08
C VAL A 95 54.56 -33.45 9.20
N GLY A 96 54.65 -33.52 7.86
CA GLY A 96 55.85 -33.59 7.01
C GLY A 96 55.60 -33.40 5.50
N ALA A 97 56.67 -33.52 4.71
CA ALA A 97 56.70 -33.26 3.28
C ALA A 97 56.58 -34.52 2.42
N GLN A 98 56.16 -34.38 1.15
CA GLN A 98 56.96 -34.80 -0.02
C GLN A 98 56.33 -34.40 -1.37
N SER A 99 57.08 -34.63 -2.45
CA SER A 99 56.98 -33.95 -3.76
C SER A 99 56.89 -34.94 -4.94
N ALA A 100 56.78 -34.41 -6.17
CA ALA A 100 57.08 -35.08 -7.46
C ALA A 100 56.03 -36.11 -7.97
N THR A 101 55.82 -36.39 -9.28
CA THR A 101 56.48 -35.97 -10.55
C THR A 101 55.63 -36.33 -11.79
N GLY A 102 55.75 -35.57 -12.91
CA GLY A 102 55.63 -36.02 -14.34
C GLY A 102 54.27 -36.58 -14.85
N VAL A 103 53.92 -36.58 -16.16
CA VAL A 103 54.65 -36.44 -17.45
C VAL A 103 53.70 -35.86 -18.55
N ALA A 104 54.26 -35.35 -19.68
CA ALA A 104 53.60 -34.81 -20.91
C ALA A 104 52.58 -35.78 -21.59
N GLY A 105 51.65 -35.43 -22.51
CA GLY A 105 51.57 -34.42 -23.61
C GLY A 105 51.79 -35.08 -25.00
N PRO A 106 51.44 -34.52 -26.21
CA PRO A 106 50.65 -33.31 -26.59
C PRO A 106 49.71 -33.47 -27.85
N THR A 107 49.14 -32.35 -28.39
CA THR A 107 48.73 -32.07 -29.82
C THR A 107 47.55 -32.85 -30.50
N THR A 108 46.72 -32.38 -31.47
CA THR A 108 46.49 -31.11 -32.23
C THR A 108 45.02 -31.05 -32.75
N ALA A 109 44.51 -29.86 -33.15
CA ALA A 109 43.15 -29.57 -33.64
C ALA A 109 42.82 -29.92 -35.13
N GLY A 110 41.54 -29.86 -35.54
CA GLY A 110 41.11 -29.89 -36.96
C GLY A 110 39.57 -29.91 -37.21
N ILE A 111 39.07 -29.02 -38.09
CA ILE A 111 37.66 -28.64 -38.38
C ILE A 111 37.61 -28.15 -39.87
N PRO A 112 36.52 -28.18 -40.70
CA PRO A 112 35.07 -28.30 -40.43
C PRO A 112 34.30 -29.36 -41.30
N ILE A 113 32.96 -29.24 -41.41
CA ILE A 113 32.06 -29.92 -42.38
C ILE A 113 31.15 -28.88 -43.08
N GLY A 114 30.77 -29.12 -44.35
CA GLY A 114 29.78 -28.33 -45.10
C GLY A 114 29.16 -29.10 -46.30
N HIS A 115 28.14 -28.51 -46.94
CA HIS A 115 27.23 -29.08 -47.98
C HIS A 115 26.24 -30.14 -47.45
N GLY A 116 25.08 -30.40 -48.05
CA GLY A 116 24.40 -29.82 -49.23
C GLY A 116 23.20 -30.70 -49.66
N PHE A 117 22.17 -30.11 -50.28
CA PHE A 117 20.89 -30.75 -50.68
C PHE A 117 20.98 -32.09 -51.44
N VAL A 118 19.97 -32.99 -51.26
CA VAL A 118 19.16 -33.69 -52.32
C VAL A 118 18.14 -34.66 -51.68
N THR A 119 16.93 -34.76 -52.25
CA THR A 119 15.82 -35.65 -51.83
C THR A 119 15.58 -36.84 -52.79
N PRO A 120 14.98 -37.95 -52.31
CA PRO A 120 14.26 -38.93 -53.15
C PRO A 120 12.75 -39.09 -52.78
N PRO A 121 11.91 -39.74 -53.64
CA PRO A 121 10.44 -39.56 -53.63
C PRO A 121 9.58 -40.72 -53.03
N SER A 122 8.28 -40.45 -52.91
CA SER A 122 7.23 -41.24 -52.23
C SER A 122 6.76 -42.56 -52.89
N ARG A 123 6.25 -43.47 -52.04
CA ARG A 123 5.16 -44.48 -52.21
C ARG A 123 4.97 -45.16 -50.82
N SER A 124 3.84 -45.74 -50.39
CA SER A 124 2.44 -45.76 -50.84
C SER A 124 1.62 -46.50 -49.74
N GLY A 125 0.40 -46.07 -49.42
CA GLY A 125 -0.56 -46.88 -48.64
C GLY A 125 -1.15 -46.20 -47.40
N ALA A 126 -2.46 -45.97 -47.42
CA ALA A 126 -3.31 -45.65 -46.26
C ALA A 126 -3.95 -46.97 -45.73
N PRO A 127 -4.55 -47.05 -44.51
CA PRO A 127 -5.68 -46.19 -44.13
C PRO A 127 -5.73 -45.66 -42.68
N ALA A 128 -6.46 -44.54 -42.55
CA ALA A 128 -7.27 -44.11 -41.40
C ALA A 128 -6.67 -44.11 -39.98
N GLU A 129 -6.31 -42.90 -39.51
CA GLU A 129 -6.44 -42.51 -38.11
C GLU A 129 -6.97 -41.06 -38.07
N GLU A 130 -8.05 -40.82 -37.31
CA GLU A 130 -8.78 -39.55 -37.34
C GLU A 130 -8.13 -38.50 -36.44
N THR A 131 -7.58 -37.44 -37.04
CA THR A 131 -7.13 -36.25 -36.29
C THR A 131 -8.27 -35.22 -36.21
N PRO A 132 -8.68 -34.77 -35.01
CA PRO A 132 -9.74 -33.77 -34.87
C PRO A 132 -9.37 -32.45 -35.56
N GLN A 133 -10.23 -32.04 -36.50
CA GLN A 133 -10.10 -30.80 -37.24
C GLN A 133 -10.33 -29.61 -36.30
N GLN A 134 -9.29 -28.82 -36.04
CA GLN A 134 -9.43 -27.54 -35.33
C GLN A 134 -10.29 -26.59 -36.18
N THR A 135 -11.51 -26.33 -35.73
CA THR A 135 -12.32 -25.23 -36.24
C THR A 135 -11.73 -23.91 -35.75
N GLU A 136 -11.21 -23.11 -36.67
CA GLU A 136 -10.92 -21.69 -36.42
C GLU A 136 -12.22 -20.96 -36.02
N PRO A 137 -12.25 -20.24 -34.90
CA PRO A 137 -13.29 -19.26 -34.64
C PRO A 137 -12.92 -17.96 -35.37
N THR A 138 -13.47 -17.78 -36.57
CA THR A 138 -13.52 -16.46 -37.22
C THR A 138 -14.58 -15.60 -36.53
N ASP A 139 -14.14 -14.62 -35.72
CA ASP A 139 -14.92 -13.42 -35.42
C ASP A 139 -13.97 -12.25 -35.13
N ASP A 140 -13.62 -11.51 -36.19
CA ASP A 140 -12.89 -10.24 -36.12
C ASP A 140 -13.78 -9.13 -35.54
N GLY A 141 -14.08 -9.24 -34.25
CA GLY A 141 -14.69 -8.16 -33.48
C GLY A 141 -13.68 -7.04 -33.24
N GLU A 142 -13.73 -5.97 -34.05
CA GLU A 142 -12.93 -4.75 -33.84
C GLU A 142 -12.93 -4.33 -32.35
N PRO A 143 -11.77 -4.00 -31.75
CA PRO A 143 -11.74 -3.48 -30.39
C PRO A 143 -12.41 -2.11 -30.36
N LYS A 144 -13.70 -2.08 -29.97
CA LYS A 144 -14.50 -0.86 -29.87
C LYS A 144 -13.72 0.21 -29.09
N ASP A 145 -13.46 1.33 -29.76
CA ASP A 145 -12.81 2.49 -29.17
C ASP A 145 -13.73 3.14 -28.14
N TYR A 146 -13.58 2.74 -26.87
CA TYR A 146 -14.22 3.40 -25.74
C TYR A 146 -13.44 4.68 -25.37
N GLY A 147 -13.54 5.69 -26.25
CA GLY A 147 -12.79 6.94 -26.16
C GLY A 147 -12.85 7.59 -24.76
N LYS A 148 -11.68 7.69 -24.10
CA LYS A 148 -11.37 8.36 -22.82
C LYS A 148 -12.22 8.01 -21.57
N ALA A 149 -13.31 7.27 -21.70
CA ALA A 149 -14.21 6.87 -20.62
C ALA A 149 -14.63 5.40 -20.78
N GLY A 150 -13.65 4.48 -20.83
CA GLY A 150 -13.82 3.04 -20.94
C GLY A 150 -14.50 2.38 -19.73
N ARG A 151 -15.81 2.60 -19.58
CA ARG A 151 -16.67 1.95 -18.59
C ARG A 151 -18.11 1.95 -19.09
N ASN A 152 -18.88 0.91 -18.77
CA ASN A 152 -20.32 0.87 -19.03
C ASN A 152 -21.06 1.89 -18.14
N LEU A 153 -21.07 3.16 -18.54
CA LEU A 153 -21.56 4.29 -17.76
C LEU A 153 -23.02 4.11 -17.28
N PRO A 154 -23.96 3.54 -18.06
CA PRO A 154 -25.32 3.26 -17.57
C PRO A 154 -25.35 2.21 -16.44
N ALA A 155 -24.51 1.17 -16.53
CA ALA A 155 -24.39 0.18 -15.46
C ALA A 155 -23.73 0.78 -14.21
N ALA A 156 -22.73 1.66 -14.41
CA ALA A 156 -22.07 2.43 -13.34
C ALA A 156 -23.07 3.22 -12.50
N ILE A 157 -23.97 3.93 -13.18
CA ILE A 157 -25.03 4.74 -12.56
C ILE A 157 -26.09 3.83 -11.91
N GLY A 158 -26.51 2.76 -12.60
CA GLY A 158 -27.56 1.84 -12.12
C GLY A 158 -27.24 1.23 -10.75
N VAL A 159 -26.05 0.65 -10.56
CA VAL A 159 -25.66 0.09 -9.25
C VAL A 159 -25.51 1.19 -8.20
N GLY A 160 -24.97 2.36 -8.56
CA GLY A 160 -24.87 3.50 -7.65
C GLY A 160 -26.22 3.97 -7.12
N VAL A 161 -27.23 4.07 -7.98
CA VAL A 161 -28.61 4.41 -7.61
C VAL A 161 -29.27 3.31 -6.76
N VAL A 162 -29.05 2.03 -7.08
CA VAL A 162 -29.57 0.91 -6.28
C VAL A 162 -28.92 0.84 -4.89
N LEU A 163 -27.60 1.05 -4.79
CA LEU A 163 -26.88 1.03 -3.52
C LEU A 163 -27.22 2.25 -2.65
N GLY A 164 -27.12 3.47 -3.20
CA GLY A 164 -27.49 4.69 -2.48
C GLY A 164 -28.98 4.72 -2.13
N GLY A 165 -29.84 4.25 -3.03
CA GLY A 165 -31.28 4.14 -2.81
C GLY A 165 -31.65 3.10 -1.74
N SER A 166 -30.96 1.96 -1.68
CA SER A 166 -31.19 0.96 -0.63
C SER A 166 -30.68 1.42 0.74
N VAL A 167 -29.54 2.13 0.80
CA VAL A 167 -29.08 2.80 2.01
C VAL A 167 -30.11 3.82 2.49
N LEU A 168 -30.56 4.73 1.63
CA LEU A 168 -31.52 5.77 2.00
C LEU A 168 -32.88 5.17 2.40
N ALA A 169 -33.37 4.16 1.68
CA ALA A 169 -34.60 3.44 2.03
C ALA A 169 -34.48 2.73 3.38
N SER A 170 -33.32 2.11 3.69
CA SER A 170 -33.09 1.47 5.00
C SER A 170 -33.20 2.47 6.14
N LEU A 171 -32.61 3.67 5.99
CA LEU A 171 -32.60 4.72 7.02
C LEU A 171 -33.95 5.45 7.17
N ILE A 172 -34.78 5.47 6.13
CA ILE A 172 -36.12 6.10 6.17
C ILE A 172 -37.19 5.12 6.69
N PHE A 173 -37.24 3.89 6.17
CA PHE A 173 -38.36 2.98 6.44
C PHE A 173 -38.14 2.07 7.67
N TYR A 174 -36.91 1.61 7.90
CA TYR A 174 -36.60 0.74 9.04
C TYR A 174 -35.11 0.85 9.41
N PRO A 175 -34.70 1.88 10.17
CA PRO A 175 -33.31 2.17 10.47
C PRO A 175 -32.43 0.98 10.90
N PRO A 176 -32.91 -0.01 11.68
CA PRO A 176 -32.11 -1.19 12.03
C PRO A 176 -31.65 -2.02 10.81
N SER A 177 -32.33 -1.96 9.66
CA SER A 177 -31.88 -2.66 8.45
C SER A 177 -30.59 -2.09 7.85
N PHE A 178 -30.25 -0.82 8.13
CA PHE A 178 -28.97 -0.23 7.72
C PHE A 178 -27.78 -1.01 8.32
N LEU A 179 -27.94 -1.58 9.51
CA LEU A 179 -26.92 -2.42 10.16
C LEU A 179 -26.51 -3.62 9.29
N ILE A 180 -27.44 -4.21 8.53
CA ILE A 180 -27.15 -5.33 7.62
C ILE A 180 -26.27 -4.85 6.47
N ILE A 181 -26.56 -3.68 5.90
CA ILE A 181 -25.78 -3.07 4.82
C ILE A 181 -24.37 -2.74 5.31
N VAL A 182 -24.24 -2.13 6.50
CA VAL A 182 -22.93 -1.84 7.11
C VAL A 182 -22.16 -3.12 7.41
N LEU A 183 -22.80 -4.15 7.98
CA LEU A 183 -22.14 -5.41 8.32
C LEU A 183 -21.59 -6.13 7.07
N VAL A 184 -22.38 -6.20 6.00
CA VAL A 184 -21.93 -6.77 4.71
C VAL A 184 -20.82 -5.90 4.10
N GLY A 185 -21.00 -4.58 4.08
CA GLY A 185 -20.01 -3.64 3.54
C GLY A 185 -18.66 -3.71 4.27
N VAL A 186 -18.68 -3.76 5.61
CA VAL A 186 -17.47 -3.91 6.44
C VAL A 186 -16.78 -5.24 6.20
N CYS A 187 -17.52 -6.35 6.14
CA CYS A 187 -16.92 -7.66 5.86
C CYS A 187 -16.25 -7.71 4.47
N LEU A 188 -16.89 -7.14 3.43
CA LEU A 188 -16.33 -7.10 2.08
C LEU A 188 -15.15 -6.13 1.95
N ALA A 189 -15.27 -4.91 2.48
CA ALA A 189 -14.19 -3.92 2.46
C ALA A 189 -12.97 -4.38 3.27
N MET A 190 -13.21 -5.05 4.41
CA MET A 190 -12.13 -5.64 5.20
C MET A 190 -11.47 -6.81 4.48
N TRP A 191 -12.23 -7.63 3.74
CA TRP A 191 -11.66 -8.68 2.90
C TRP A 191 -10.74 -8.10 1.81
N GLU A 192 -11.18 -7.06 1.10
CA GLU A 192 -10.37 -6.38 0.08
C GLU A 192 -9.12 -5.72 0.67
N LEU A 193 -9.26 -4.94 1.75
CA LEU A 193 -8.12 -4.28 2.39
C LEU A 193 -7.11 -5.30 2.93
N ALA A 194 -7.57 -6.38 3.57
CA ALA A 194 -6.69 -7.42 4.09
C ALA A 194 -5.98 -8.19 2.97
N GLU A 195 -6.62 -8.42 1.81
CA GLU A 195 -5.97 -8.95 0.61
C GLU A 195 -4.92 -7.98 0.06
N ALA A 196 -5.29 -6.71 -0.14
CA ALA A 196 -4.40 -5.67 -0.66
C ALA A 196 -3.15 -5.49 0.21
N LEU A 197 -3.30 -5.27 1.52
CA LEU A 197 -2.20 -5.10 2.47
C LEU A 197 -1.29 -6.34 2.54
N SER A 198 -1.85 -7.54 2.32
CA SER A 198 -1.05 -8.78 2.31
C SER A 198 -0.05 -8.86 1.14
N ARG A 199 -0.25 -8.07 0.08
CA ARG A 199 0.71 -7.99 -1.05
C ARG A 199 2.03 -7.30 -0.68
N SER A 200 2.10 -6.62 0.46
CA SER A 200 3.31 -5.97 0.96
C SER A 200 4.39 -6.93 1.49
N GLY A 201 4.23 -8.25 1.34
CA GLY A 201 5.17 -9.25 1.89
C GLY A 201 4.99 -9.53 3.39
N ALA A 202 3.80 -9.28 3.90
CA ALA A 202 3.33 -9.57 5.26
C ALA A 202 1.91 -10.16 5.15
N HIS A 203 1.43 -10.86 6.17
CA HIS A 203 0.10 -11.46 6.15
C HIS A 203 -0.83 -10.77 7.14
N VAL A 204 -1.94 -10.22 6.65
CA VAL A 204 -3.04 -9.77 7.51
C VAL A 204 -3.86 -11.00 7.92
N SER A 205 -4.06 -11.22 9.23
CA SER A 205 -4.89 -12.33 9.74
C SER A 205 -6.38 -12.04 9.48
N ARG A 206 -6.80 -12.30 8.23
CA ARG A 206 -8.09 -11.85 7.66
C ARG A 206 -9.31 -12.27 8.49
N ILE A 207 -9.37 -13.54 8.89
CA ILE A 207 -10.52 -14.08 9.63
C ILE A 207 -10.69 -13.38 10.99
N PRO A 208 -9.67 -13.31 11.88
CA PRO A 208 -9.75 -12.51 13.10
C PRO A 208 -10.17 -11.05 12.88
N VAL A 209 -9.61 -10.36 11.88
CA VAL A 209 -9.87 -8.94 11.66
C VAL A 209 -11.30 -8.70 11.16
N ILE A 210 -11.82 -9.56 10.27
CA ILE A 210 -13.21 -9.52 9.81
C ILE A 210 -14.17 -9.82 10.97
N VAL A 211 -13.93 -10.88 11.74
CA VAL A 211 -14.77 -11.27 12.88
C VAL A 211 -14.75 -10.18 13.96
N ALA A 212 -13.59 -9.62 14.31
CA ALA A 212 -13.47 -8.53 15.27
C ALA A 212 -14.26 -7.29 14.81
N SER A 213 -14.22 -6.96 13.51
CA SER A 213 -14.96 -5.82 12.96
C SER A 213 -16.47 -6.05 12.97
N ALA A 214 -16.92 -7.25 12.59
CA ALA A 214 -18.33 -7.64 12.67
C ALA A 214 -18.86 -7.61 14.11
N CYS A 215 -18.10 -8.18 15.06
CA CYS A 215 -18.43 -8.14 16.49
C CYS A 215 -18.47 -6.70 17.03
N MET A 216 -17.54 -5.83 16.61
CA MET A 216 -17.51 -4.43 17.03
C MET A 216 -18.69 -3.63 16.47
N VAL A 217 -19.09 -3.83 15.21
CA VAL A 217 -20.30 -3.26 14.61
C VAL A 217 -21.55 -3.66 15.40
N LEU A 218 -21.72 -4.96 15.68
CA LEU A 218 -22.87 -5.48 16.43
C LEU A 218 -22.89 -5.01 17.88
N ALA A 219 -21.73 -5.03 18.56
CA ALA A 219 -21.60 -4.56 19.94
C ALA A 219 -21.92 -3.06 20.06
N THR A 220 -21.46 -2.24 19.11
CA THR A 220 -21.75 -0.81 19.07
C THR A 220 -23.25 -0.54 18.91
N TYR A 221 -23.94 -1.29 18.04
CA TYR A 221 -25.38 -1.13 17.88
C TYR A 221 -26.18 -1.49 19.15
N VAL A 222 -25.75 -2.53 19.89
CA VAL A 222 -26.47 -3.01 21.09
C VAL A 222 -26.13 -2.23 22.36
N GLY A 223 -24.87 -1.82 22.54
CA GLY A 223 -24.38 -1.19 23.78
C GLY A 223 -23.74 0.18 23.60
N GLY A 224 -23.89 0.80 22.43
CA GLY A 224 -23.42 2.17 22.15
C GLY A 224 -21.92 2.36 22.34
N ARG A 225 -21.55 3.53 22.88
CA ARG A 225 -20.16 3.98 23.02
C ARG A 225 -19.27 3.08 23.88
N GLU A 226 -19.80 2.57 24.98
CA GLU A 226 -18.98 1.75 25.90
C GLU A 226 -18.70 0.38 25.28
N ALA A 227 -19.70 -0.22 24.62
CA ALA A 227 -19.53 -1.48 23.90
C ALA A 227 -18.62 -1.34 22.66
N LEU A 228 -18.63 -0.20 21.97
CA LEU A 228 -17.67 0.13 20.90
C LEU A 228 -16.22 0.01 21.41
N TRP A 229 -15.87 0.71 22.49
CA TRP A 229 -14.49 0.73 23.00
C TRP A 229 -14.07 -0.61 23.62
N VAL A 230 -14.98 -1.31 24.29
CA VAL A 230 -14.74 -2.67 24.80
C VAL A 230 -14.49 -3.63 23.64
N ALA A 231 -15.33 -3.61 22.59
CA ALA A 231 -15.18 -4.48 21.43
C ALA A 231 -13.95 -4.15 20.59
N PHE A 232 -13.59 -2.86 20.44
CA PHE A 232 -12.34 -2.45 19.81
C PHE A 232 -11.13 -2.99 20.58
N THR A 233 -11.09 -2.81 21.91
CA THR A 233 -9.97 -3.25 22.76
C THR A 233 -9.84 -4.77 22.77
N ALA A 234 -10.95 -5.50 22.92
CA ALA A 234 -10.98 -6.96 22.87
C ALA A 234 -10.63 -7.50 21.48
N GLY A 235 -11.14 -6.88 20.42
CA GLY A 235 -10.85 -7.22 19.03
C GLY A 235 -9.39 -6.99 18.66
N ALA A 236 -8.82 -5.85 19.05
CA ALA A 236 -7.41 -5.54 18.86
C ALA A 236 -6.51 -6.53 19.62
N GLY A 237 -6.85 -6.86 20.86
CA GLY A 237 -6.15 -7.88 21.66
C GLY A 237 -6.22 -9.28 21.03
N ALA A 238 -7.39 -9.68 20.52
CA ALA A 238 -7.58 -10.96 19.83
C ALA A 238 -6.82 -11.03 18.51
N VAL A 239 -6.84 -9.97 17.70
CA VAL A 239 -6.09 -9.85 16.43
C VAL A 239 -4.58 -9.87 16.70
N LEU A 240 -4.10 -9.12 17.69
CA LEU A 240 -2.70 -9.13 18.14
C LEU A 240 -2.26 -10.54 18.55
N LEU A 241 -3.01 -11.19 19.43
CA LEU A 241 -2.69 -12.53 19.91
C LEU A 241 -2.69 -13.55 18.74
N PHE A 242 -3.68 -13.49 17.86
CA PHE A 242 -3.77 -14.41 16.73
C PHE A 242 -2.59 -14.23 15.76
N ALA A 243 -2.25 -12.99 15.37
CA ALA A 243 -1.10 -12.73 14.50
C ALA A 243 0.24 -13.18 15.13
N LEU A 244 0.41 -13.01 16.44
CA LEU A 244 1.59 -13.49 17.18
C LEU A 244 1.66 -15.03 17.32
N LEU A 245 0.52 -15.71 17.33
CA LEU A 245 0.42 -17.17 17.37
C LEU A 245 0.57 -17.81 15.99
N GLU A 246 0.03 -17.18 14.95
CA GLU A 246 0.00 -17.75 13.59
C GLU A 246 1.41 -17.88 13.01
N ARG A 247 2.33 -16.97 13.36
CA ARG A 247 3.76 -16.95 12.99
C ARG A 247 4.02 -17.31 11.51
N ARG A 248 3.10 -16.91 10.62
CA ARG A 248 3.11 -17.23 9.19
C ARG A 248 4.37 -16.73 8.49
N THR A 249 4.93 -15.63 8.98
CA THR A 249 6.12 -14.98 8.44
C THR A 249 7.14 -14.73 9.56
N GLY A 250 8.39 -14.46 9.17
CA GLY A 250 9.39 -13.87 10.08
C GLY A 250 9.10 -12.42 10.48
N ASN A 251 8.02 -11.81 9.97
CA ASN A 251 7.70 -10.39 10.08
C ASN A 251 6.50 -10.13 11.03
N ALA A 252 6.36 -10.88 12.12
CA ALA A 252 5.20 -10.83 13.02
C ALA A 252 4.78 -9.41 13.48
N VAL A 253 5.73 -8.49 13.64
CA VAL A 253 5.43 -7.07 13.96
C VAL A 253 4.67 -6.39 12.80
N LYS A 254 5.06 -6.63 11.56
CA LYS A 254 4.39 -6.08 10.37
C LYS A 254 2.99 -6.69 10.19
N ASP A 255 2.86 -8.01 10.39
CA ASP A 255 1.58 -8.73 10.34
C ASP A 255 0.58 -8.14 11.37
N VAL A 256 1.04 -7.88 12.60
CA VAL A 256 0.29 -7.18 13.65
C VAL A 256 -0.07 -5.75 13.25
N CYS A 257 0.90 -4.94 12.81
CA CYS A 257 0.67 -3.54 12.46
C CYS A 257 -0.36 -3.39 11.33
N LEU A 258 -0.28 -4.21 10.28
CA LEU A 258 -1.24 -4.18 9.17
C LEU A 258 -2.63 -4.67 9.61
N SER A 259 -2.71 -5.68 10.49
CA SER A 259 -3.99 -6.19 11.00
C SER A 259 -4.69 -5.20 11.93
N LEU A 260 -3.94 -4.51 12.80
CA LEU A 260 -4.47 -3.44 13.65
C LEU A 260 -4.81 -2.17 12.85
N PHE A 261 -4.01 -1.83 11.83
CA PHE A 261 -4.33 -0.76 10.89
C PHE A 261 -5.65 -1.05 10.18
N ALA A 262 -5.84 -2.25 9.62
CA ALA A 262 -7.08 -2.63 8.96
C ALA A 262 -8.29 -2.56 9.91
N LEU A 263 -8.18 -3.16 11.11
CA LEU A 263 -9.23 -3.10 12.14
C LEU A 263 -9.60 -1.66 12.53
N THR A 264 -8.62 -0.76 12.61
CA THR A 264 -8.83 0.66 12.95
C THR A 264 -9.43 1.43 11.77
N TYR A 265 -8.93 1.22 10.56
CA TYR A 265 -9.32 2.00 9.37
C TYR A 265 -10.71 1.62 8.84
N VAL A 266 -11.05 0.33 8.81
CA VAL A 266 -12.38 -0.12 8.35
C VAL A 266 -13.30 -0.39 9.54
N GLY A 267 -12.88 -1.23 10.49
CA GLY A 267 -13.74 -1.68 11.58
C GLY A 267 -14.19 -0.55 12.51
N LEU A 268 -13.23 0.18 13.10
CA LEU A 268 -13.54 1.25 14.06
C LEU A 268 -14.30 2.39 13.37
N MET A 269 -13.81 2.85 12.21
CA MET A 269 -14.46 3.93 11.44
C MET A 269 -15.90 3.61 11.06
N ALA A 270 -16.18 2.40 10.56
CA ALA A 270 -17.55 1.99 10.24
C ALA A 270 -18.42 1.89 11.49
N SER A 271 -17.86 1.42 12.61
CA SER A 271 -18.58 1.35 13.88
C SER A 271 -18.93 2.73 14.44
N LEU A 272 -18.18 3.80 14.10
CA LEU A 272 -18.59 5.17 14.43
C LEU A 272 -19.83 5.63 13.65
N ILE A 273 -20.02 5.16 12.41
CA ILE A 273 -21.27 5.38 11.64
C ILE A 273 -22.44 4.62 12.30
N VAL A 274 -22.18 3.41 12.82
CA VAL A 274 -23.17 2.65 13.59
C VAL A 274 -23.49 3.34 14.92
N TYR A 275 -22.49 3.95 15.58
CA TYR A 275 -22.71 4.72 16.79
C TYR A 275 -23.60 5.94 16.54
N LEU A 276 -23.43 6.65 15.41
CA LEU A 276 -24.35 7.72 15.00
C LEU A 276 -25.80 7.23 14.90
N LEU A 277 -26.04 6.02 14.39
CA LEU A 277 -27.38 5.41 14.32
C LEU A 277 -28.01 5.16 15.71
N THR A 278 -27.19 5.00 16.76
CA THR A 278 -27.66 4.79 18.15
C THR A 278 -27.99 6.07 18.92
N LEU A 279 -27.67 7.25 18.36
CA LEU A 279 -28.00 8.55 18.95
C LEU A 279 -29.47 8.93 18.72
N PRO A 280 -30.02 9.91 19.46
CA PRO A 280 -31.28 10.56 19.11
C PRO A 280 -31.26 11.01 17.64
N ASP A 281 -32.36 10.75 16.92
CA ASP A 281 -32.49 10.99 15.48
C ASP A 281 -31.31 10.45 14.62
N GLY A 282 -30.68 9.36 15.09
CA GLY A 282 -29.48 8.79 14.49
C GLY A 282 -29.60 8.40 13.02
N ASN A 283 -30.80 8.07 12.54
CA ASN A 283 -31.05 7.87 11.12
C ASN A 283 -30.96 9.17 10.31
N LEU A 284 -31.44 10.30 10.85
CA LEU A 284 -31.29 11.63 10.24
C LEU A 284 -29.84 12.10 10.30
N LEU A 285 -29.10 11.82 11.39
CA LEU A 285 -27.67 12.12 11.49
C LEU A 285 -26.85 11.37 10.43
N VAL A 286 -27.11 10.08 10.23
CA VAL A 286 -26.47 9.28 9.18
C VAL A 286 -26.88 9.76 7.78
N ILE A 287 -28.16 10.09 7.55
CA ILE A 287 -28.62 10.69 6.28
C ILE A 287 -27.90 12.02 6.01
N CYS A 288 -27.79 12.89 7.02
CA CYS A 288 -27.11 14.18 6.91
C CYS A 288 -25.63 14.00 6.57
N PHE A 289 -24.93 13.13 7.28
CA PHE A 289 -23.53 12.79 7.01
C PHE A 289 -23.33 12.31 5.56
N LEU A 290 -24.09 11.30 5.14
CA LEU A 290 -24.00 10.75 3.79
C LEU A 290 -24.37 11.78 2.71
N ALA A 291 -25.39 12.62 2.95
CA ALA A 291 -25.78 13.69 2.04
C ALA A 291 -24.67 14.73 1.85
N VAL A 292 -23.97 15.13 2.92
CA VAL A 292 -22.87 16.10 2.84
C VAL A 292 -21.63 15.49 2.15
N VAL A 293 -21.31 14.21 2.37
CA VAL A 293 -20.23 13.51 1.64
C VAL A 293 -20.57 13.35 0.15
N VAL A 294 -21.78 12.88 -0.19
CA VAL A 294 -22.22 12.74 -1.59
C VAL A 294 -22.27 14.11 -2.29
N ALA A 295 -22.68 15.16 -1.59
CA ALA A 295 -22.64 16.53 -2.09
C ALA A 295 -21.20 17.02 -2.36
N SER A 296 -20.25 16.67 -1.48
CA SER A 296 -18.82 16.93 -1.70
C SER A 296 -18.32 16.27 -2.98
N ASP A 297 -18.63 14.99 -3.19
CA ASP A 297 -18.15 14.25 -4.37
C ASP A 297 -18.77 14.75 -5.67
N ILE A 298 -20.08 15.05 -5.67
CA ILE A 298 -20.79 15.62 -6.83
C ILE A 298 -20.25 17.03 -7.15
N GLY A 299 -20.10 17.89 -6.14
CA GLY A 299 -19.59 19.25 -6.31
C GLY A 299 -18.15 19.26 -6.82
N GLY A 300 -17.33 18.34 -6.29
CA GLY A 300 -15.94 18.16 -6.69
C GLY A 300 -15.78 17.63 -8.10
N TYR A 301 -16.62 16.68 -8.50
CA TYR A 301 -16.66 16.17 -9.86
C TYR A 301 -17.09 17.26 -10.86
N ILE A 302 -18.20 17.97 -10.58
CA ILE A 302 -18.73 19.01 -11.48
C ILE A 302 -17.72 20.14 -11.66
N ALA A 303 -17.22 20.73 -10.56
CA ALA A 303 -16.26 21.84 -10.66
C ALA A 303 -14.88 21.37 -11.18
N GLY A 304 -14.46 20.15 -10.84
CA GLY A 304 -13.22 19.55 -11.35
C GLY A 304 -13.25 19.33 -12.87
N VAL A 305 -14.37 18.87 -13.42
CA VAL A 305 -14.53 18.65 -14.88
C VAL A 305 -14.69 19.98 -15.64
N LEU A 306 -15.42 20.96 -15.09
CA LEU A 306 -15.69 22.22 -15.77
C LEU A 306 -14.54 23.24 -15.67
N PHE A 307 -13.84 23.27 -14.53
CA PHE A 307 -12.88 24.34 -14.20
C PHE A 307 -11.52 23.84 -13.71
N GLY A 308 -11.33 22.53 -13.53
CA GLY A 308 -10.10 21.96 -12.96
C GLY A 308 -8.84 22.29 -13.78
N LYS A 309 -7.93 23.04 -13.16
CA LYS A 309 -6.65 23.46 -13.76
C LYS A 309 -5.47 23.24 -12.83
N HIS A 310 -5.66 23.36 -11.53
CA HIS A 310 -4.57 23.29 -10.55
C HIS A 310 -4.72 22.03 -9.67
N PRO A 311 -3.93 20.96 -9.91
CA PRO A 311 -3.98 19.75 -9.09
C PRO A 311 -3.54 20.03 -7.65
N ILE A 312 -4.18 19.38 -6.67
CA ILE A 312 -3.88 19.55 -5.24
C ILE A 312 -2.61 18.78 -4.86
N ALA A 313 -2.51 17.51 -5.27
CA ALA A 313 -1.41 16.62 -4.92
C ALA A 313 -0.99 15.76 -6.13
N PRO A 314 -0.21 16.29 -7.09
CA PRO A 314 0.16 15.58 -8.33
C PRO A 314 0.77 14.19 -8.12
N SER A 315 1.58 14.05 -7.05
CA SER A 315 2.29 12.83 -6.66
C SER A 315 1.42 11.77 -5.97
N ILE A 316 0.16 12.08 -5.63
CA ILE A 316 -0.78 11.18 -4.92
C ILE A 316 -2.07 11.00 -5.72
N SER A 317 -2.70 12.09 -6.15
CA SER A 317 -3.93 12.08 -6.95
C SER A 317 -3.91 13.21 -7.99
N PRO A 318 -3.37 12.97 -9.20
CA PRO A 318 -3.25 13.99 -10.24
C PRO A 318 -4.60 14.45 -10.84
N LYS A 319 -5.71 13.81 -10.46
CA LYS A 319 -7.07 14.14 -10.93
C LYS A 319 -7.84 15.06 -9.99
N LYS A 320 -7.40 15.25 -8.74
CA LYS A 320 -8.06 16.14 -7.77
C LYS A 320 -7.49 17.56 -7.90
N SER A 321 -8.34 18.54 -8.17
CA SER A 321 -7.96 19.95 -8.37
C SER A 321 -8.52 20.88 -7.29
N TRP A 322 -7.87 22.02 -7.09
CA TRP A 322 -8.31 23.06 -6.16
C TRP A 322 -9.67 23.64 -6.56
N GLU A 323 -9.96 23.77 -7.85
CA GLU A 323 -11.29 24.17 -8.32
C GLU A 323 -12.35 23.11 -8.02
N GLY A 324 -11.99 21.83 -8.12
CA GLY A 324 -12.82 20.71 -7.67
C GLY A 324 -13.13 20.83 -6.19
N TYR A 325 -12.11 20.94 -5.33
CA TYR A 325 -12.31 21.07 -3.88
C TYR A 325 -13.16 22.30 -3.49
N ALA A 326 -13.02 23.43 -4.17
CA ALA A 326 -13.91 24.58 -3.98
C ALA A 326 -15.36 24.23 -4.34
N GLY A 327 -15.60 23.50 -5.43
CA GLY A 327 -16.92 22.98 -5.80
C GLY A 327 -17.49 21.98 -4.79
N SER A 328 -16.66 21.09 -4.26
CA SER A 328 -17.02 20.19 -3.14
C SER A 328 -17.53 21.02 -1.97
N ALA A 329 -16.69 21.91 -1.43
CA ALA A 329 -16.99 22.74 -0.26
C ALA A 329 -18.26 23.59 -0.43
N LEU A 330 -18.49 24.17 -1.62
CA LEU A 330 -19.69 24.95 -1.89
C LEU A 330 -20.97 24.08 -1.85
N LEU A 331 -20.97 22.92 -2.52
CA LEU A 331 -22.17 22.08 -2.58
C LEU A 331 -22.44 21.36 -1.25
N SER A 332 -21.40 20.87 -0.57
CA SER A 332 -21.52 20.30 0.78
C SER A 332 -21.94 21.35 1.82
N THR A 333 -21.55 22.62 1.66
CA THR A 333 -22.06 23.73 2.49
C THR A 333 -23.54 24.02 2.22
N ALA A 334 -23.97 24.08 0.97
CA ALA A 334 -25.39 24.27 0.66
C ALA A 334 -26.26 23.15 1.24
N VAL A 335 -25.83 21.89 1.12
CA VAL A 335 -26.54 20.72 1.69
C VAL A 335 -26.47 20.71 3.22
N GLY A 336 -25.30 20.95 3.81
CA GLY A 336 -25.13 21.00 5.27
C GLY A 336 -25.98 22.09 5.93
N VAL A 337 -26.06 23.28 5.33
CA VAL A 337 -26.95 24.37 5.76
C VAL A 337 -28.43 23.99 5.62
N GLY A 338 -28.80 23.36 4.50
CA GLY A 338 -30.18 22.88 4.29
C GLY A 338 -30.60 21.86 5.35
N MET A 339 -29.77 20.85 5.62
CA MET A 339 -30.01 19.85 6.67
C MET A 339 -30.10 20.50 8.05
N ALA A 340 -29.13 21.35 8.41
CA ALA A 340 -29.12 22.04 9.70
C ALA A 340 -30.43 22.81 9.94
N ILE A 341 -30.85 23.65 9.01
CA ILE A 341 -32.03 24.52 9.18
C ILE A 341 -33.34 23.73 9.07
N TRP A 342 -33.50 22.86 8.06
CA TRP A 342 -34.80 22.26 7.72
C TRP A 342 -35.05 20.90 8.37
N THR A 343 -34.01 20.14 8.71
CA THR A 343 -34.14 18.83 9.36
C THR A 343 -34.00 18.94 10.87
N PHE A 344 -33.02 19.73 11.34
CA PHE A 344 -32.66 19.78 12.76
C PHE A 344 -33.07 21.07 13.47
N GLY A 345 -33.49 22.12 12.75
CA GLY A 345 -33.74 23.45 13.33
C GLY A 345 -32.48 24.13 13.89
N ALA A 346 -31.30 23.60 13.56
CA ALA A 346 -30.01 24.06 14.04
C ALA A 346 -29.57 25.38 13.38
N PRO A 347 -28.70 26.17 14.02
CA PRO A 347 -28.22 27.43 13.46
C PRO A 347 -27.45 27.22 12.14
N MET A 348 -27.67 28.10 11.14
CA MET A 348 -27.01 28.03 9.83
C MET A 348 -25.50 27.77 9.88
N TRP A 349 -24.79 28.36 10.86
CA TRP A 349 -23.33 28.24 10.98
C TRP A 349 -22.87 26.80 11.28
N THR A 350 -23.70 25.96 11.91
CA THR A 350 -23.35 24.56 12.17
C THR A 350 -23.38 23.75 10.87
N GLY A 351 -24.34 24.04 9.98
CA GLY A 351 -24.38 23.51 8.62
C GLY A 351 -23.21 23.97 7.74
N ILE A 352 -22.73 25.21 7.93
CA ILE A 352 -21.49 25.68 7.30
C ILE A 352 -20.28 24.90 7.83
N ALA A 353 -20.19 24.70 9.14
CA ALA A 353 -19.09 23.93 9.75
C ALA A 353 -19.04 22.48 9.22
N LEU A 354 -20.18 21.79 9.15
CA LEU A 354 -20.30 20.48 8.50
C LEU A 354 -19.82 20.56 7.04
N GLY A 355 -20.39 21.46 6.25
CA GLY A 355 -20.15 21.55 4.83
C GLY A 355 -18.76 22.02 4.41
N VAL A 356 -17.95 22.58 5.32
CA VAL A 356 -16.55 22.93 5.09
C VAL A 356 -15.60 21.84 5.60
N LEU A 357 -15.90 21.22 6.75
CA LEU A 357 -15.00 20.23 7.38
C LEU A 357 -15.17 18.83 6.79
N VAL A 358 -16.39 18.36 6.56
CA VAL A 358 -16.66 17.05 5.94
C VAL A 358 -15.93 16.86 4.59
N PRO A 359 -16.00 17.77 3.59
CA PRO A 359 -15.25 17.61 2.33
C PRO A 359 -13.72 17.63 2.50
N ALA A 360 -13.20 18.34 3.50
CA ALA A 360 -11.76 18.38 3.78
C ALA A 360 -11.24 17.01 4.20
N PHE A 361 -11.96 16.34 5.12
CA PHE A 361 -11.60 15.01 5.58
C PHE A 361 -11.95 13.90 4.58
N ALA A 362 -13.03 14.06 3.80
CA ALA A 362 -13.31 13.17 2.67
C ALA A 362 -12.16 13.20 1.65
N THR A 363 -11.69 14.39 1.26
CA THR A 363 -10.53 14.54 0.36
C THR A 363 -9.24 13.95 0.96
N LEU A 364 -9.05 14.04 2.28
CA LEU A 364 -7.92 13.42 2.97
C LEU A 364 -8.04 11.89 3.01
N GLY A 365 -9.26 11.35 3.07
CA GLY A 365 -9.54 9.92 2.94
C GLY A 365 -9.13 9.39 1.56
N ASP A 366 -9.62 9.99 0.48
CA ASP A 366 -9.23 9.67 -0.89
C ASP A 366 -7.71 9.72 -1.11
N PHE A 367 -7.02 10.69 -0.50
CA PHE A 367 -5.56 10.78 -0.57
C PHE A 367 -4.88 9.68 0.22
N SER A 368 -5.38 9.33 1.40
CA SER A 368 -4.86 8.23 2.21
C SER A 368 -4.97 6.91 1.46
N GLU A 369 -6.12 6.66 0.86
CA GLU A 369 -6.40 5.45 0.09
C GLU A 369 -5.60 5.42 -1.24
N SER A 370 -5.46 6.56 -1.92
CA SER A 370 -4.54 6.72 -3.07
C SER A 370 -3.07 6.49 -2.72
N MET A 371 -2.62 6.84 -1.51
CA MET A 371 -1.26 6.55 -1.05
C MET A 371 -1.07 5.06 -0.78
N ILE A 372 -2.01 4.40 -0.10
CA ILE A 372 -1.96 2.94 0.15
C ILE A 372 -1.93 2.17 -1.17
N LYS A 373 -2.76 2.54 -2.15
CA LYS A 373 -2.74 1.91 -3.48
C LYS A 373 -1.38 2.04 -4.17
N ARG A 374 -0.74 3.21 -4.09
CA ARG A 374 0.61 3.45 -4.67
C ARG A 374 1.71 2.65 -3.97
N ASP A 375 1.70 2.59 -2.63
CA ASP A 375 2.70 1.86 -1.85
C ASP A 375 2.65 0.33 -2.09
N LEU A 376 1.44 -0.18 -2.37
CA LEU A 376 1.20 -1.59 -2.72
C LEU A 376 1.35 -1.89 -4.22
N GLU A 377 1.70 -0.90 -5.05
CA GLU A 377 1.72 -0.99 -6.52
C GLU A 377 0.37 -1.44 -7.15
N LEU A 378 -0.75 -1.11 -6.49
CA LEU A 378 -2.12 -1.45 -6.91
C LEU A 378 -2.82 -0.28 -7.59
N LYS A 379 -3.77 -0.62 -8.46
CA LYS A 379 -4.64 0.36 -9.16
C LYS A 379 -6.00 0.55 -8.49
N ASP A 380 -6.60 -0.56 -8.07
CA ASP A 380 -7.91 -0.67 -7.44
C ASP A 380 -7.77 -1.68 -6.27
N MET A 381 -8.49 -1.53 -5.15
CA MET A 381 -8.30 -2.39 -3.96
C MET A 381 -8.83 -3.82 -4.15
N GLY A 382 -9.81 -3.99 -5.05
CA GLY A 382 -10.44 -5.27 -5.32
C GLY A 382 -11.26 -5.25 -6.60
N SER A 383 -11.89 -6.39 -6.90
CA SER A 383 -12.76 -6.59 -8.06
C SER A 383 -14.09 -7.27 -7.69
N LEU A 384 -14.47 -7.28 -6.41
CA LEU A 384 -15.67 -7.97 -5.91
C LEU A 384 -16.97 -7.41 -6.47
N LEU A 385 -17.01 -6.14 -6.92
CA LEU A 385 -18.16 -5.56 -7.62
C LEU A 385 -17.90 -5.51 -9.13
N PRO A 386 -18.53 -6.37 -9.95
CA PRO A 386 -18.28 -6.43 -11.39
C PRO A 386 -18.56 -5.09 -12.07
N GLY A 387 -17.52 -4.50 -12.67
CA GLY A 387 -17.55 -3.24 -13.39
C GLY A 387 -17.41 -1.95 -12.56
N HIS A 388 -17.26 -2.04 -11.23
CA HIS A 388 -17.41 -0.88 -10.33
C HIS A 388 -16.21 -0.50 -9.46
N GLY A 389 -15.17 -1.35 -9.41
CA GLY A 389 -14.05 -1.23 -8.46
C GLY A 389 -14.27 -2.10 -7.22
N GLY A 390 -13.49 -1.89 -6.17
CA GLY A 390 -13.75 -2.52 -4.88
C GLY A 390 -14.94 -1.90 -4.13
N VAL A 391 -15.38 -2.58 -3.08
CA VAL A 391 -16.21 -1.99 -2.02
C VAL A 391 -15.40 -0.95 -1.24
N MET A 392 -14.10 -1.21 -1.07
CA MET A 392 -13.17 -0.31 -0.38
C MET A 392 -13.02 1.04 -1.10
N ASP A 393 -12.93 1.04 -2.45
CA ASP A 393 -12.91 2.25 -3.31
C ASP A 393 -14.24 3.07 -3.27
N ARG A 394 -15.19 2.72 -2.39
CA ARG A 394 -16.47 3.43 -2.14
C ARG A 394 -16.64 3.88 -0.70
N LEU A 395 -15.76 3.43 0.18
CA LEU A 395 -15.76 3.73 1.61
C LEU A 395 -14.53 4.56 2.00
N ASP A 396 -13.63 4.84 1.06
CA ASP A 396 -12.42 5.64 1.15
C ASP A 396 -12.66 7.09 1.59
N SER A 397 -13.71 7.73 1.08
CA SER A 397 -14.14 9.08 1.49
C SER A 397 -15.02 9.06 2.76
N ILE A 398 -15.80 7.99 2.93
CA ILE A 398 -16.80 7.87 4.01
C ILE A 398 -16.15 7.51 5.35
N LEU A 399 -15.33 6.46 5.41
CA LEU A 399 -14.79 5.93 6.67
C LEU A 399 -13.92 6.96 7.41
N PRO A 400 -12.92 7.62 6.78
CA PRO A 400 -12.06 8.59 7.48
C PRO A 400 -12.81 9.85 7.92
N THR A 401 -13.98 10.12 7.35
CA THR A 401 -14.81 11.29 7.67
C THR A 401 -15.83 11.00 8.78
N ALA A 402 -16.14 9.72 9.06
CA ALA A 402 -17.09 9.33 10.11
C ALA A 402 -16.72 9.83 11.54
N PRO A 403 -15.45 9.80 12.00
CA PRO A 403 -15.06 10.40 13.28
C PRO A 403 -15.36 11.90 13.34
N ILE A 404 -15.14 12.59 12.22
CA ILE A 404 -15.31 14.04 12.14
C ILE A 404 -16.80 14.40 12.14
N ALA A 405 -17.62 13.66 11.41
CA ALA A 405 -19.07 13.78 11.49
C ALA A 405 -19.58 13.56 12.93
N LEU A 406 -19.09 12.52 13.62
CA LEU A 406 -19.43 12.26 15.01
C LEU A 406 -19.02 13.40 15.95
N VAL A 407 -17.80 13.92 15.83
CA VAL A 407 -17.35 15.08 16.62
C VAL A 407 -18.23 16.29 16.33
N LEU A 408 -18.54 16.59 15.06
CA LEU A 408 -19.34 17.75 14.71
C LEU A 408 -20.78 17.62 15.22
N PHE A 409 -21.44 16.48 15.08
CA PHE A 409 -22.79 16.28 15.65
C PHE A 409 -22.80 16.27 17.19
N SER A 410 -21.72 15.84 17.85
CA SER A 410 -21.64 15.79 19.32
C SER A 410 -21.31 17.13 19.97
N PHE A 411 -20.69 18.07 19.24
CA PHE A 411 -20.21 19.35 19.79
C PHE A 411 -20.86 20.59 19.16
N LEU A 412 -21.52 20.48 18.00
CA LEU A 412 -22.29 21.58 17.41
C LEU A 412 -23.74 21.55 17.94
N PRO A 413 -24.31 22.71 18.32
CA PRO A 413 -25.65 22.75 18.90
C PRO A 413 -26.74 22.41 17.87
N GLY A 414 -27.78 21.72 18.35
CA GLY A 414 -28.99 21.41 17.58
C GLY A 414 -28.95 20.12 16.77
N PHE A 415 -27.95 19.25 16.93
CA PHE A 415 -27.95 17.91 16.31
C PHE A 415 -28.21 16.79 17.31
N VAL A 416 -27.67 16.91 18.52
CA VAL A 416 -27.84 15.97 19.64
C VAL A 416 -28.03 16.81 20.90
N ASP A 417 -29.17 16.66 21.57
CA ASP A 417 -29.53 17.34 22.82
C ASP A 417 -29.19 16.49 24.06
#